data_AF-A0A3B0QLI1-F1
#
_entry.id   AF-A0A3B0QLI1-F1
#
_cell.length_a   1.000
_cell.length_b   1.000
_cell.length_c   1.000
_cell.angle_alpha   90.00
_cell.angle_beta   90.00
_cell.angle_gamma   90.00
#
_symmetry.space_group_name_H-M   'P 1'
#
loop_
_entity.id
_entity.type
_entity.pdbx_description
1 polymer ?
#
loop_
_entity_poly.entity_id
_entity_poly.type
_entity_poly.pdbx_seq_one_letter_code
_entity_poly.pdbx_strand_id
1 'polypeptide(L)'
;MKYSGVLKKMMTENASPVQYYLDMESDFLNMNQLINKSLEISFKKYQCLSCGENKKIFRQGYCYDCFYKMPQTGDWIMKPELSKAHLGIEDRDLAYEEAMQLKPHIVYLANSSNVKVGVTRKTQIPTRWIDQGAHEAIEIVEVPNRYLAGITEVALKAHVSDKTNWRKMLTNTVTDLDLLEEREKL
;
A
#
# COMPACT_ATOMS: atom_id res chain seq x y z
N MET A 1 -26.26 -14.92 1.70
CA MET A 1 -25.91 -14.13 0.51
C MET A 1 -24.77 -14.82 -0.22
N LYS A 2 -24.75 -14.83 -1.55
CA LYS A 2 -23.69 -15.46 -2.35
C LYS A 2 -23.07 -14.41 -3.25
N TYR A 3 -21.83 -14.03 -2.96
CA TYR A 3 -21.05 -13.09 -3.76
C TYR A 3 -20.05 -13.85 -4.64
N SER A 4 -19.71 -13.28 -5.79
CA SER A 4 -18.71 -13.85 -6.71
C SER A 4 -18.00 -12.71 -7.41
N GLY A 5 -16.68 -12.68 -7.34
CA GLY A 5 -15.88 -11.59 -7.89
C GLY A 5 -14.39 -11.87 -7.74
N VAL A 6 -13.57 -10.96 -8.24
CA VAL A 6 -12.11 -11.03 -8.09
C VAL A 6 -11.71 -10.33 -6.80
N LEU A 7 -10.96 -11.01 -5.94
CA LEU A 7 -10.39 -10.38 -4.74
C LEU A 7 -9.38 -9.29 -5.15
N LYS A 8 -9.68 -8.06 -4.78
CA LYS A 8 -8.83 -6.87 -4.96
C LYS A 8 -8.58 -6.21 -3.60
N LYS A 9 -7.72 -5.20 -3.58
CA LYS A 9 -7.54 -4.35 -2.39
C LYS A 9 -8.90 -3.78 -1.97
N MET A 10 -9.24 -3.93 -0.70
CA MET A 10 -10.48 -3.37 -0.15
C MET A 10 -10.43 -1.85 -0.17
N MET A 11 -11.60 -1.23 -0.35
CA MET A 11 -11.77 0.19 -0.11
C MET A 11 -11.92 0.40 1.40
N THR A 12 -11.36 1.50 1.91
CA THR A 12 -11.39 1.79 3.34
C THR A 12 -11.96 3.18 3.57
N GLU A 13 -12.79 3.30 4.59
CA GLU A 13 -13.32 4.57 5.07
C GLU A 13 -12.81 4.84 6.48
N ASN A 14 -12.30 6.05 6.71
CA ASN A 14 -11.76 6.47 8.00
C ASN A 14 -12.89 6.80 8.99
N ALA A 15 -13.56 5.76 9.48
CA ALA A 15 -14.56 5.81 10.54
C ALA A 15 -14.00 5.22 11.85
N SER A 16 -14.82 5.20 12.91
CA SER A 16 -14.47 4.56 14.19
C SER A 16 -15.49 3.47 14.53
N PRO A 17 -15.17 2.17 14.32
CA PRO A 17 -13.95 1.63 13.71
C PRO A 17 -13.88 1.86 12.20
N VAL A 18 -12.68 1.76 11.61
CA VAL A 18 -12.45 1.84 10.16
C VAL A 18 -13.36 0.85 9.44
N GLN A 19 -14.05 1.30 8.39
CA GLN A 19 -14.89 0.43 7.57
C GLN A 19 -14.11 -0.10 6.37
N TYR A 20 -14.25 -1.40 6.11
CA TYR A 20 -13.62 -2.10 5.00
C TYR A 20 -14.68 -2.62 4.05
N TYR A 21 -14.52 -2.31 2.76
CA TYR A 21 -15.45 -2.70 1.72
C TYR A 21 -14.74 -3.55 0.68
N LEU A 22 -15.25 -4.76 0.45
CA LEU A 22 -14.79 -5.64 -0.61
C LEU A 22 -15.64 -5.43 -1.86
N ASP A 23 -15.02 -4.89 -2.91
CA ASP A 23 -15.63 -4.74 -4.24
C ASP A 23 -15.83 -6.11 -4.91
N MET A 24 -17.07 -6.42 -5.27
CA MET A 24 -17.49 -7.65 -5.94
C MET A 24 -18.07 -7.35 -7.34
N GLU A 25 -17.61 -6.28 -7.98
CA GLU A 25 -17.96 -5.79 -9.32
C GLU A 25 -19.37 -5.21 -9.42
N SER A 26 -20.41 -6.03 -9.22
CA SER A 26 -21.81 -5.60 -9.29
C SER A 26 -22.37 -5.10 -7.96
N ASP A 27 -21.66 -5.37 -6.87
CA ASP A 27 -22.04 -5.04 -5.51
C ASP A 27 -20.77 -4.89 -4.65
N PHE A 28 -20.89 -4.38 -3.44
CA PHE A 28 -19.81 -4.35 -2.47
C PHE A 28 -20.26 -4.93 -1.14
N LEU A 29 -19.31 -5.51 -0.41
CA LEU A 29 -19.55 -6.13 0.88
C LEU A 29 -18.87 -5.30 1.97
N ASN A 30 -19.65 -4.75 2.90
CA ASN A 30 -19.08 -4.20 4.13
C ASN A 30 -18.57 -5.37 4.99
N MET A 31 -17.25 -5.54 5.04
CA MET A 31 -16.58 -6.64 5.70
C MET A 31 -16.75 -6.59 7.22
N ASN A 32 -16.89 -5.40 7.81
CA ASN A 32 -17.09 -5.23 9.25
C ASN A 32 -18.38 -5.91 9.71
N GLN A 33 -19.43 -5.93 8.88
CA GLN A 33 -20.69 -6.58 9.19
C GLN A 33 -20.60 -8.12 9.20
N LEU A 34 -19.47 -8.69 8.77
CA LEU A 34 -19.23 -10.13 8.75
C LEU A 34 -18.45 -10.63 9.97
N ILE A 35 -17.99 -9.73 10.83
CA ILE A 35 -17.31 -10.09 12.07
C ILE A 35 -18.28 -10.97 12.90
N ASN A 36 -17.74 -12.05 13.48
CA ASN A 36 -18.49 -13.07 14.22
C ASN A 36 -19.53 -13.86 13.40
N LYS A 37 -19.46 -13.84 12.06
CA LYS A 37 -20.27 -14.69 11.18
C LYS A 37 -19.45 -15.82 10.59
N SER A 38 -20.11 -16.96 10.32
CA SER A 38 -19.51 -18.06 9.56
C SER A 38 -19.48 -17.71 8.08
N LEU A 39 -18.32 -17.86 7.44
CA LEU A 39 -18.10 -17.60 6.03
C LEU A 39 -17.61 -18.87 5.34
N GLU A 40 -18.07 -19.08 4.10
CA GLU A 40 -17.54 -20.10 3.21
C GLU A 40 -16.94 -19.43 1.99
N ILE A 41 -15.70 -19.81 1.64
CA ILE A 41 -14.97 -19.27 0.50
C ILE A 41 -14.65 -20.42 -0.45
N SER A 42 -15.17 -20.36 -1.68
CA SER A 42 -14.90 -21.33 -2.74
C SER A 42 -14.05 -20.70 -3.84
N PHE A 43 -12.90 -21.29 -4.17
CA PHE A 43 -12.12 -20.87 -5.32
C PHE A 43 -12.83 -21.26 -6.63
N LYS A 44 -12.93 -20.33 -7.57
CA LYS A 44 -13.54 -20.57 -8.90
C LYS A 44 -12.53 -20.54 -10.03
N LYS A 45 -11.78 -19.43 -10.13
CA LYS A 45 -10.83 -19.18 -11.21
C LYS A 45 -9.83 -18.10 -10.79
N TYR A 46 -8.79 -17.95 -11.59
CA TYR A 46 -7.97 -16.75 -11.56
C TYR A 46 -8.55 -15.69 -12.50
N GLN A 47 -8.18 -14.43 -12.32
CA GLN A 47 -8.54 -13.34 -13.23
C GLN A 47 -7.49 -12.24 -13.13
N CYS A 48 -6.75 -12.00 -14.23
CA CYS A 48 -5.75 -10.94 -14.27
C CYS A 48 -6.42 -9.57 -14.18
N LEU A 49 -5.91 -8.68 -13.33
CA LEU A 49 -6.46 -7.33 -13.17
C LEU A 49 -6.21 -6.39 -14.36
N SER A 50 -5.36 -6.78 -15.32
CA SER A 50 -5.12 -6.03 -16.56
C SER A 50 -5.93 -6.60 -17.72
N CYS A 51 -5.69 -7.85 -18.12
CA CYS A 51 -6.35 -8.43 -19.30
C CYS A 51 -7.70 -9.11 -19.02
N GLY A 52 -8.09 -9.32 -17.76
CA GLY A 52 -9.35 -9.99 -17.40
C GLY A 52 -9.38 -11.50 -17.66
N GLU A 53 -8.33 -12.06 -18.25
CA GLU A 53 -8.28 -13.49 -18.61
C GLU A 53 -8.08 -14.39 -17.38
N ASN A 54 -8.59 -15.62 -17.48
CA ASN A 54 -8.37 -16.67 -16.49
C ASN A 54 -6.96 -17.28 -16.64
N LYS A 55 -5.97 -16.53 -16.20
CA LYS A 55 -4.55 -16.92 -16.15
C LYS A 55 -4.08 -16.96 -14.72
N LYS A 56 -3.16 -17.87 -14.40
CA LYS A 56 -2.49 -17.92 -13.09
C LYS A 56 -1.90 -16.54 -12.77
N ILE A 57 -2.20 -16.04 -11.58
CA ILE A 57 -1.67 -14.75 -11.11
C ILE A 57 -0.23 -14.93 -10.68
N PHE A 58 0.63 -14.05 -11.18
CA PHE A 58 2.05 -14.02 -10.84
C PHE A 58 2.29 -13.13 -9.61
N ARG A 59 2.07 -11.82 -9.74
CA ARG A 59 2.28 -10.83 -8.66
C ARG A 59 1.33 -9.64 -8.80
N GLN A 60 0.99 -9.02 -7.68
CA GLN A 60 0.17 -7.79 -7.62
C GLN A 60 -1.20 -7.87 -8.35
N GLY A 61 -1.75 -9.08 -8.50
CA GLY A 61 -3.00 -9.29 -9.24
C GLY A 61 -2.86 -9.42 -10.76
N TYR A 62 -1.63 -9.44 -11.29
CA TYR A 62 -1.37 -9.56 -12.73
C TYR A 62 -0.85 -10.94 -13.11
N CYS A 63 -1.21 -11.42 -14.32
CA CYS A 63 -0.55 -12.57 -14.94
C CYS A 63 0.90 -12.20 -15.33
N TYR A 64 1.72 -13.19 -15.67
CA TYR A 64 3.13 -13.00 -16.01
C TYR A 64 3.33 -11.93 -17.09
N ASP A 65 2.64 -12.05 -18.23
CA ASP A 65 2.78 -11.12 -19.37
C ASP A 65 2.40 -9.68 -19.01
N CYS A 66 1.27 -9.51 -18.30
CA CYS A 66 0.83 -8.18 -17.88
C CYS A 66 1.77 -7.59 -16.83
N PHE A 67 2.31 -8.39 -15.90
CA PHE A 67 3.19 -7.89 -14.84
C PHE A 67 4.44 -7.19 -15.38
N TYR A 68 5.01 -7.66 -16.50
CA TYR A 68 6.19 -7.05 -17.10
C TYR A 68 5.86 -5.89 -18.06
N LYS A 69 4.61 -5.78 -18.53
CA LYS A 69 4.18 -4.72 -19.46
C LYS A 69 3.59 -3.50 -18.76
N MET A 70 2.85 -3.70 -17.66
CA MET A 70 2.10 -2.62 -17.03
C MET A 70 3.02 -1.64 -16.28
N PRO A 71 2.87 -0.31 -16.45
CA PRO A 71 3.72 0.66 -15.75
C PRO A 71 3.47 0.71 -14.23
N GLN A 72 2.26 0.39 -13.77
CA GLN A 72 1.93 0.32 -12.34
C GLN A 72 2.54 -0.88 -11.58
N THR A 73 3.28 -1.75 -12.28
CA THR A 73 4.06 -2.85 -11.67
C THR A 73 5.57 -2.65 -11.86
N GLY A 74 6.01 -1.45 -12.23
CA GLY A 74 7.42 -1.07 -12.29
C GLY A 74 8.10 -1.19 -10.93
N ASP A 75 9.43 -1.40 -10.94
CA ASP A 75 10.19 -1.63 -9.71
C ASP A 75 10.13 -0.41 -8.76
N TRP A 76 9.99 0.79 -9.33
CA TRP A 76 9.84 2.06 -8.62
C TRP A 76 8.60 2.11 -7.69
N ILE A 77 7.62 1.24 -7.90
CA ILE A 77 6.45 1.10 -7.02
C ILE A 77 6.87 0.57 -5.65
N MET A 78 7.75 -0.42 -5.62
CA MET A 78 8.25 -1.03 -4.37
C MET A 78 9.52 -0.36 -3.85
N LYS A 79 10.28 0.26 -4.75
CA LYS A 79 11.56 0.92 -4.48
C LYS A 79 11.51 2.37 -4.98
N PRO A 80 10.92 3.30 -4.21
CA PRO A 80 10.71 4.67 -4.66
C PRO A 80 12.00 5.36 -5.13
N GLU A 81 13.16 4.96 -4.62
CA GLU A 81 14.49 5.43 -5.00
C GLU A 81 14.91 5.07 -6.44
N LEU A 82 14.23 4.11 -7.09
CA LEU A 82 14.45 3.75 -8.50
C LEU A 82 13.61 4.59 -9.48
N SER A 83 12.79 5.53 -8.98
CA SER A 83 12.00 6.46 -9.79
C SER A 83 12.91 7.36 -10.66
N LYS A 84 12.70 7.37 -11.98
CA LYS A 84 13.49 8.17 -12.94
C LYS A 84 12.69 9.15 -13.79
N ALA A 85 11.37 9.24 -13.61
CA ALA A 85 10.52 10.14 -14.39
C ALA A 85 10.95 11.62 -14.28
N HIS A 86 11.54 12.03 -13.15
CA HIS A 86 12.05 13.40 -12.95
C HIS A 86 13.23 13.76 -13.86
N LEU A 87 13.85 12.76 -14.50
CA LEU A 87 14.92 12.91 -15.48
C LEU A 87 14.40 12.77 -16.93
N GLY A 88 13.10 12.55 -17.13
CA GLY A 88 12.51 12.23 -18.44
C GLY A 88 12.92 10.85 -18.98
N ILE A 89 13.35 9.94 -18.11
CA ILE A 89 13.77 8.57 -18.48
C ILE A 89 12.62 7.61 -18.22
N GLU A 90 12.16 6.94 -19.28
CA GLU A 90 11.10 5.92 -19.25
C GLU A 90 11.57 4.61 -18.61
N ASP A 91 10.71 4.00 -17.78
CA ASP A 91 10.78 2.57 -17.41
C ASP A 91 9.89 1.72 -18.34
N ARG A 92 8.60 2.07 -18.46
CA ARG A 92 7.61 1.35 -19.29
C ARG A 92 6.61 2.26 -20.00
N ASP A 93 6.22 3.37 -19.37
CA ASP A 93 5.34 4.39 -19.94
C ASP A 93 5.62 5.72 -19.23
N LEU A 94 6.38 6.59 -19.89
CA LEU A 94 6.84 7.84 -19.28
C LEU A 94 5.66 8.75 -18.87
N ALA A 95 4.60 8.82 -19.66
CA ALA A 95 3.47 9.70 -19.36
C ALA A 95 2.71 9.23 -18.11
N TYR A 96 2.50 7.92 -17.97
CA TYR A 96 1.93 7.34 -16.76
C TYR A 96 2.85 7.56 -15.54
N GLU A 97 4.15 7.34 -15.73
CA GLU A 97 5.16 7.45 -14.70
C GLU A 97 5.28 8.89 -14.18
N GLU A 98 5.35 9.88 -15.06
CA GLU A 98 5.34 11.30 -14.69
C GLU A 98 4.09 11.65 -13.88
N ALA A 99 2.91 11.22 -14.35
CA ALA A 99 1.63 11.46 -13.68
C ALA A 99 1.55 10.82 -12.28
N MET A 100 2.32 9.77 -11.99
CA MET A 100 2.33 9.07 -10.71
C MET A 100 3.49 9.47 -9.80
N GLN A 101 4.66 9.76 -10.37
CA GLN A 101 5.91 9.98 -9.65
C GLN A 101 6.16 11.48 -9.38
N LEU A 102 5.75 12.39 -10.27
CA LEU A 102 6.01 13.83 -10.16
C LEU A 102 4.86 14.56 -9.47
N LYS A 103 4.60 14.13 -8.23
CA LYS A 103 3.56 14.70 -7.36
C LYS A 103 4.06 14.74 -5.92
N PRO A 104 3.43 15.54 -5.04
CA PRO A 104 3.77 15.54 -3.62
C PRO A 104 3.69 14.16 -2.97
N HIS A 105 4.80 13.76 -2.36
CA HIS A 105 4.93 12.54 -1.58
C HIS A 105 5.31 12.90 -0.14
N ILE A 106 4.77 12.12 0.79
CA ILE A 106 5.05 12.23 2.22
C ILE A 106 5.92 11.05 2.64
N VAL A 107 7.01 11.36 3.32
CA VAL A 107 7.79 10.43 4.13
C VAL A 107 7.29 10.55 5.57
N TYR A 108 6.96 9.43 6.20
CA TYR A 108 6.36 9.40 7.53
C TYR A 108 6.96 8.27 8.38
N LEU A 109 6.85 8.42 9.70
CA LEU A 109 6.97 7.31 10.63
C LEU A 109 5.58 6.75 10.93
N ALA A 110 5.47 5.43 11.07
CA ALA A 110 4.24 4.77 11.49
C ALA A 110 4.52 3.66 12.50
N ASN A 111 3.62 3.50 13.46
CA ASN A 111 3.63 2.40 14.41
C ASN A 111 2.47 1.44 14.15
N SER A 112 2.78 0.22 13.70
CA SER A 112 1.82 -0.88 13.53
C SER A 112 2.12 -2.09 14.43
N SER A 113 3.34 -2.13 14.98
CA SER A 113 3.90 -3.18 15.85
C SER A 113 5.26 -2.75 16.39
N ASN A 114 5.94 -1.94 15.58
CA ASN A 114 7.18 -1.23 15.82
C ASN A 114 7.16 0.01 14.91
N VAL A 115 7.98 1.00 15.24
CA VAL A 115 8.19 2.16 14.37
C VAL A 115 8.90 1.72 13.09
N LYS A 116 8.43 2.27 11.97
CA LYS A 116 9.01 2.14 10.64
C LYS A 116 8.90 3.45 9.87
N VAL A 117 9.76 3.62 8.89
CA VAL A 117 9.60 4.65 7.87
C VAL A 117 8.74 4.14 6.72
N GLY A 118 7.94 5.01 6.11
CA GLY A 118 7.22 4.70 4.89
C GLY A 118 7.03 5.91 3.97
N VAL A 119 6.75 5.62 2.70
CA VAL A 119 6.44 6.62 1.68
C VAL A 119 5.01 6.46 1.18
N THR A 120 4.32 7.59 0.96
CA THR A 120 3.00 7.63 0.34
C THR A 120 2.79 8.89 -0.49
N ARG A 121 1.81 8.88 -1.39
CA ARG A 121 1.34 10.13 -2.00
C ARG A 121 0.53 10.91 -0.97
N LYS A 122 0.61 12.23 -0.99
CA LYS A 122 -0.18 13.10 -0.08
C LYS A 122 -1.67 12.80 -0.11
N THR A 123 -2.21 12.52 -1.30
CA THR A 123 -3.64 12.16 -1.52
C THR A 123 -4.04 10.79 -0.97
N GLN A 124 -3.10 9.99 -0.46
CA GLN A 124 -3.37 8.66 0.09
C GLN A 124 -3.33 8.66 1.62
N ILE A 125 -3.16 9.81 2.27
CA ILE A 125 -3.29 9.93 3.71
C ILE A 125 -4.77 10.20 4.05
N PRO A 126 -5.39 9.49 5.01
CA PRO A 126 -4.82 8.47 5.90
C PRO A 126 -4.96 7.02 5.39
N THR A 127 -5.53 6.80 4.19
CA THR A 127 -5.76 5.45 3.61
C THR A 127 -4.53 4.55 3.68
N ARG A 128 -3.33 5.07 3.41
CA ARG A 128 -2.09 4.28 3.46
C ARG A 128 -1.75 3.81 4.88
N TRP A 129 -2.01 4.62 5.89
CA TRP A 129 -1.78 4.26 7.30
C TRP A 129 -2.75 3.16 7.74
N ILE A 130 -4.01 3.28 7.31
CA ILE A 130 -5.04 2.24 7.48
C ILE A 130 -4.61 0.92 6.83
N ASP A 131 -4.18 0.96 5.57
CA ASP A 131 -3.70 -0.24 4.85
C ASP A 131 -2.55 -0.97 5.56
N GLN A 132 -1.76 -0.22 6.34
CA GLN A 132 -0.63 -0.74 7.08
C GLN A 132 -0.97 -1.18 8.50
N GLY A 133 -2.22 -1.00 8.95
CA GLY A 133 -2.63 -1.25 10.33
C GLY A 133 -1.86 -0.37 11.32
N ALA A 134 -1.49 0.85 10.92
CA ALA A 134 -0.84 1.80 11.81
C ALA A 134 -1.87 2.37 12.80
N HIS A 135 -1.58 2.31 14.10
CA HIS A 135 -2.37 3.00 15.12
C HIS A 135 -1.91 4.45 15.30
N GLU A 136 -0.65 4.73 14.96
CA GLU A 136 -0.08 6.08 14.96
C GLU A 136 0.79 6.29 13.73
N ALA A 137 0.79 7.52 13.22
CA ALA A 137 1.70 7.96 12.18
C ALA A 137 1.98 9.45 12.30
N ILE A 138 3.21 9.86 11.99
CA ILE A 138 3.61 11.26 11.92
C ILE A 138 4.35 11.54 10.62
N GLU A 139 4.04 12.67 9.99
CA GLU A 139 4.76 13.12 8.81
C GLU A 139 6.15 13.65 9.20
N ILE A 140 7.15 13.28 8.41
CA ILE A 140 8.54 13.73 8.58
C ILE A 140 8.85 14.85 7.59
N VAL A 141 8.55 14.61 6.31
CA VAL A 141 8.79 15.59 5.25
C VAL A 141 7.88 15.36 4.06
N GLU A 142 7.44 16.47 3.45
CA GLU A 142 6.81 16.49 2.13
C GLU A 142 7.84 16.85 1.07
N VAL A 143 7.88 16.07 -0.01
CA VAL A 143 8.81 16.26 -1.13
C VAL A 143 8.05 16.26 -2.46
N PRO A 144 8.54 16.97 -3.50
CA PRO A 144 7.76 17.21 -4.71
C PRO A 144 7.65 16.00 -5.66
N ASN A 145 8.42 14.93 -5.44
CA ASN A 145 8.37 13.74 -6.27
C ASN A 145 8.75 12.47 -5.51
N ARG A 146 8.44 11.32 -6.13
CA ARG A 146 8.65 10.00 -5.55
C ARG A 146 10.12 9.65 -5.32
N TYR A 147 11.01 10.07 -6.22
CA TYR A 147 12.45 9.79 -6.10
C TYR A 147 13.03 10.41 -4.84
N LEU A 148 12.74 11.69 -4.59
CA LEU A 148 13.17 12.40 -3.38
C LEU A 148 12.60 11.74 -2.10
N ALA A 149 11.38 11.20 -2.17
CA ALA A 149 10.81 10.47 -1.05
C ALA A 149 11.56 9.15 -0.82
N GLY A 150 11.95 8.46 -1.89
CA GLY A 150 12.69 7.21 -1.83
C GLY A 150 14.09 7.36 -1.25
N ILE A 151 14.87 8.33 -1.71
CA ILE A 151 16.21 8.58 -1.15
C ILE A 151 16.12 8.98 0.33
N THR A 152 15.08 9.73 0.72
CA THR A 152 14.82 10.05 2.13
C THR A 152 14.45 8.80 2.93
N GLU A 153 13.57 7.95 2.40
CA GLU A 153 13.21 6.67 3.03
C GLU A 153 14.45 5.79 3.24
N VAL A 154 15.29 5.65 2.23
CA VAL A 154 16.54 4.87 2.31
C VAL A 154 17.48 5.42 3.39
N ALA A 155 17.62 6.74 3.49
CA ALA A 155 18.43 7.36 4.54
C ALA A 155 17.88 7.04 5.94
N LEU A 156 16.56 7.17 6.14
CA LEU A 156 15.91 6.91 7.43
C LEU A 156 15.92 5.43 7.82
N LYS A 157 15.93 4.49 6.87
CA LYS A 157 16.05 3.04 7.15
C LYS A 157 17.38 2.66 7.82
N ALA A 158 18.40 3.50 7.75
CA ALA A 158 19.64 3.29 8.50
C ALA A 158 19.45 3.46 10.02
N HIS A 159 18.39 4.18 10.43
CA HIS A 159 18.13 4.53 11.82
C HIS A 159 16.87 3.85 12.39
N VAL A 160 15.92 3.47 11.54
CA VAL A 160 14.63 2.87 11.94
C VAL A 160 14.44 1.49 11.29
N SER A 161 13.82 0.55 12.02
CA SER A 161 13.48 -0.78 11.51
C SER A 161 12.58 -0.72 10.25
N ASP A 162 12.96 -1.48 9.22
CA ASP A 162 12.27 -1.54 7.91
C ASP A 162 11.12 -2.57 7.85
N LYS A 163 10.90 -3.37 8.90
CA LYS A 163 9.97 -4.52 8.84
C LYS A 163 8.86 -4.44 9.87
N THR A 164 7.62 -4.54 9.39
CA THR A 164 6.44 -4.77 10.24
C THR A 164 6.33 -6.25 10.60
N ASN A 165 6.18 -6.55 11.89
CA ASN A 165 5.81 -7.88 12.34
C ASN A 165 4.29 -8.06 12.21
N TRP A 166 3.84 -8.50 11.04
CA TRP A 166 2.42 -8.64 10.72
C TRP A 166 1.67 -9.55 11.69
N ARG A 167 2.32 -10.55 12.30
CA ARG A 167 1.67 -11.43 13.30
C ARG A 167 1.29 -10.63 14.54
N LYS A 168 2.23 -9.85 15.08
CA LYS A 168 1.99 -8.96 16.23
C LYS A 168 0.93 -7.90 15.93
N MET A 169 0.97 -7.32 14.73
CA MET A 169 -0.05 -6.37 14.25
C MET A 169 -1.45 -7.00 14.25
N LEU A 170 -1.61 -8.22 13.71
CA LEU A 170 -2.90 -8.91 13.66
C LEU A 170 -3.41 -9.37 15.03
N THR A 171 -2.50 -9.74 15.95
CA THR A 171 -2.86 -10.12 17.33
C THR A 171 -2.96 -8.92 18.27
N ASN A 172 -2.86 -7.69 17.75
CA ASN A 172 -2.82 -6.45 18.51
C ASN A 172 -1.78 -6.46 19.66
N THR A 173 -0.66 -7.14 19.45
CA THR A 173 0.46 -7.23 20.40
C THR A 173 1.53 -6.21 20.01
N VAL A 174 1.14 -4.94 20.05
CA VAL A 174 1.97 -3.80 19.60
C VAL A 174 2.75 -3.21 20.77
N THR A 175 3.96 -2.73 20.50
CA THR A 175 4.69 -1.90 21.46
C THR A 175 4.28 -0.46 21.24
N ASP A 176 3.72 0.16 22.28
CA ASP A 176 3.42 1.59 22.28
C ASP A 176 4.74 2.38 22.39
N LEU A 177 5.01 3.24 21.41
CA LEU A 177 6.26 3.99 21.28
C LEU A 177 5.91 5.40 20.84
N ASP A 178 6.47 6.41 21.51
CA ASP A 178 6.25 7.80 21.15
C ASP A 178 6.97 8.12 19.82
N LEU A 179 6.17 8.34 18.77
CA LEU A 179 6.70 8.68 17.46
C LEU A 179 7.46 10.01 17.43
N LEU A 180 7.12 10.98 18.30
CA LEU A 180 7.86 12.24 18.41
C LEU A 180 9.25 11.98 18.97
N GLU A 181 9.36 11.21 20.06
CA GLU A 181 10.68 10.83 20.61
C GLU A 181 11.52 10.06 19.59
N GLU A 182 10.91 9.16 18.83
CA GLU A 182 11.61 8.41 17.79
C GLU A 182 12.06 9.32 16.64
N ARG A 183 11.30 10.36 16.31
CA ARG A 183 11.73 11.36 15.31
C ARG A 183 12.91 12.19 15.78
N GLU A 184 12.94 12.62 17.04
CA GLU A 184 14.05 13.43 17.56
C GLU A 184 15.38 12.65 17.64
N LYS A 185 15.35 11.31 17.51
CA LYS A 185 16.54 10.45 17.44
C LYS A 185 17.14 10.34 16.02
N LEU A 186 16.47 10.85 14.99
CA LEU A 186 16.86 10.75 13.56
C LEU A 186 17.66 11.97 13.12
#